data_AF-A0A5S3XW01-F1
#
_entry.id   AF-A0A5S3XW01-F1
#
_cell.length_a   1.000
_cell.length_b   1.000
_cell.length_c   1.000
_cell.angle_alpha   90.00
_cell.angle_beta   90.00
_cell.angle_gamma   90.00
#
_symmetry.space_group_name_H-M   'P 1'
#
loop_
_entity.id
_entity.type
_entity.pdbx_description
1 polymer ?
#
loop_
_entity_poly.entity_id
_entity_poly.type
_entity_poly.pdbx_seq_one_letter_code
_entity_poly.pdbx_strand_id
1 'polypeptide(L)'
;MEEVNKQNQGTIKLEVDVISTFSLTAQQNSYSVLRNIQIIVPECYDKPVLRNLKLRLNAIEGWLDSSEWLIDEVISGQSVKLPVKELKFPFETLFGLTEEVLLGLKFELLDDENLLLCSSEHKVSILPANFWGGESRQPDLLAAFVKPNDLYVESLVRKVALLLESSGQGRSVDGYQSNTREKPYLMLAALWNVIFQEKLAYVSPPQCFAKTGQ
;
A
#
# COMPACT_ATOMS: atom_id res chain seq x y z
N MET A 1 51.85 -21.64 -18.04
CA MET A 1 51.55 -20.36 -18.71
C MET A 1 50.12 -20.04 -18.35
N GLU A 2 50.00 -19.11 -17.42
CA GLU A 2 48.78 -18.68 -16.75
C GLU A 2 47.85 -17.97 -17.74
N GLU A 3 46.63 -18.46 -17.91
CA GLU A 3 45.51 -17.61 -18.31
C GLU A 3 44.68 -17.35 -17.05
N VAL A 4 44.97 -16.18 -16.46
CA VAL A 4 44.21 -15.58 -15.37
C VAL A 4 42.80 -15.32 -15.89
N ASN A 5 41.87 -16.14 -15.44
CA ASN A 5 40.45 -16.01 -15.74
C ASN A 5 39.95 -14.70 -15.09
N LYS A 6 39.50 -13.77 -15.92
CA LYS A 6 39.02 -12.44 -15.55
C LYS A 6 38.06 -12.52 -14.36
N GLN A 7 38.46 -11.92 -13.24
CA GLN A 7 37.62 -11.78 -12.05
C GLN A 7 36.33 -11.02 -12.43
N ASN A 8 35.19 -11.60 -12.06
CA ASN A 8 33.87 -10.95 -12.13
C ASN A 8 33.94 -9.57 -11.47
N GLN A 9 33.84 -8.51 -12.26
CA GLN A 9 33.54 -7.18 -11.71
C GLN A 9 32.15 -7.25 -11.07
N GLY A 10 32.10 -7.16 -9.75
CA GLY A 10 30.84 -7.19 -9.02
C GLY A 10 30.00 -5.97 -9.40
N THR A 11 28.74 -6.17 -9.77
CA THR A 11 27.80 -5.07 -10.01
C THR A 11 26.99 -4.78 -8.75
N ILE A 12 26.74 -3.49 -8.47
CA ILE A 12 25.87 -3.09 -7.36
C ILE A 12 24.46 -3.55 -7.67
N LYS A 13 23.81 -4.21 -6.71
CA LYS A 13 22.42 -4.65 -6.83
C LYS A 13 21.50 -3.71 -6.07
N LEU A 14 20.41 -3.33 -6.71
CA LEU A 14 19.32 -2.57 -6.12
C LEU A 14 18.10 -3.48 -6.01
N GLU A 15 17.68 -3.75 -4.79
CA GLU A 15 16.48 -4.54 -4.49
C GLU A 15 15.38 -3.61 -3.98
N VAL A 16 14.34 -3.45 -4.80
CA VAL A 16 13.14 -2.68 -4.43
C VAL A 16 11.94 -3.63 -4.43
N ASP A 17 11.26 -3.72 -3.30
CA ASP A 17 10.00 -4.47 -3.18
C ASP A 17 8.83 -3.48 -3.34
N VAL A 18 8.10 -3.67 -4.43
CA VAL A 18 6.98 -2.83 -4.84
C VAL A 18 5.74 -3.72 -4.95
N ILE A 19 4.62 -3.25 -4.42
CA ILE A 19 3.35 -3.96 -4.56
C ILE A 19 2.93 -4.05 -6.04
N SER A 20 2.26 -5.14 -6.42
CA SER A 20 1.83 -5.35 -7.81
C SER A 20 0.62 -4.50 -8.22
N THR A 21 -0.21 -4.10 -7.26
CA THR A 21 -1.44 -3.33 -7.51
C THR A 21 -1.60 -2.21 -6.50
N PHE A 22 -2.17 -1.08 -6.91
CA PHE A 22 -2.52 0.06 -6.05
C PHE A 22 -3.83 0.71 -6.51
N SER A 23 -4.52 1.44 -5.63
CA SER A 23 -5.79 2.10 -5.95
C SER A 23 -6.03 3.30 -5.02
N LEU A 24 -7.07 4.09 -5.32
CA LEU A 24 -7.51 5.16 -4.41
C LEU A 24 -7.81 4.64 -3.00
N THR A 25 -8.50 3.50 -2.92
CA THR A 25 -8.84 2.84 -1.66
C THR A 25 -7.58 2.47 -0.87
N ALA A 26 -6.54 1.98 -1.55
CA ALA A 26 -5.26 1.66 -0.92
C ALA A 26 -4.60 2.92 -0.32
N GLN A 27 -4.60 4.05 -1.05
CA GLN A 27 -4.07 5.32 -0.55
C GLN A 27 -4.84 5.84 0.67
N GLN A 28 -6.17 5.77 0.65
CA GLN A 28 -7.00 6.22 1.77
C GLN A 28 -6.87 5.37 3.03
N ASN A 29 -6.42 4.11 2.88
CA ASN A 29 -6.15 3.20 3.99
C ASN A 29 -4.65 3.13 4.36
N SER A 30 -3.84 4.11 3.92
CA SER A 30 -2.41 4.19 4.20
C SER A 30 -1.61 2.93 3.81
N TYR A 31 -2.03 2.27 2.73
CA TYR A 31 -1.31 1.13 2.18
C TYR A 31 -0.10 1.64 1.38
N SER A 32 1.11 1.21 1.72
CA SER A 32 2.33 1.69 1.06
C SER A 32 2.60 0.96 -0.25
N VAL A 33 2.95 1.71 -1.31
CA VAL A 33 3.39 1.13 -2.59
C VAL A 33 4.75 0.45 -2.47
N LEU A 34 5.63 1.03 -1.67
CA LEU A 34 6.98 0.52 -1.42
C LEU A 34 6.99 -0.25 -0.10
N ARG A 35 7.54 -1.47 -0.10
CA ARG A 35 7.66 -2.32 1.09
C ARG A 35 9.08 -2.36 1.63
N ASN A 36 10.06 -2.42 0.73
CA ASN A 36 11.47 -2.47 1.09
C ASN A 36 12.32 -1.83 -0.01
N ILE A 37 13.41 -1.19 0.38
CA ILE A 37 14.43 -0.68 -0.54
C ILE A 37 15.79 -1.02 0.06
N GLN A 38 16.60 -1.76 -0.68
CA GLN A 38 17.90 -2.22 -0.22
C GLN A 38 18.93 -2.13 -1.34
N ILE A 39 20.12 -1.68 -0.98
CA ILE A 39 21.28 -1.64 -1.87
C ILE A 39 22.28 -2.67 -1.36
N ILE A 40 22.80 -3.49 -2.25
CA ILE A 40 23.76 -4.55 -1.96
C ILE A 40 25.00 -4.30 -2.81
N VAL A 41 26.12 -4.01 -2.15
CA VAL A 41 27.42 -3.85 -2.81
C VAL A 41 28.18 -5.16 -2.64
N PRO A 42 28.57 -5.85 -3.73
CA PRO A 42 29.31 -7.10 -3.64
C PRO A 42 30.72 -6.88 -3.07
N GLU A 43 31.30 -7.87 -2.40
CA GLU A 43 32.66 -7.79 -1.82
C GLU A 43 33.75 -7.53 -2.87
N CYS A 44 33.54 -8.01 -4.11
CA CYS A 44 34.47 -7.84 -5.23
C CYS A 44 34.25 -6.54 -6.02
N TYR A 45 33.66 -5.51 -5.42
CA TYR A 45 33.49 -4.21 -6.07
C TYR A 45 34.82 -3.43 -6.13
N ASP A 46 35.09 -2.79 -7.27
CA ASP A 46 36.38 -2.12 -7.55
C ASP A 46 36.71 -0.98 -6.56
N LYS A 47 35.68 -0.31 -6.01
CA LYS A 47 35.85 0.73 -4.98
C LYS A 47 35.52 0.16 -3.59
N PRO A 48 36.44 0.22 -2.60
CA PRO A 48 36.19 -0.34 -1.27
C PRO A 48 35.10 0.41 -0.49
N VAL A 49 34.95 1.72 -0.77
CA VAL A 49 33.96 2.59 -0.14
C VAL A 49 33.33 3.48 -1.20
N LEU A 50 32.01 3.55 -1.20
CA LEU A 50 31.20 4.44 -2.01
C LEU A 50 30.60 5.52 -1.11
N ARG A 51 30.67 6.78 -1.52
CA ARG A 51 30.20 7.93 -0.73
C ARG A 51 29.22 8.77 -1.53
N ASN A 52 28.35 9.50 -0.81
CA ASN A 52 27.38 10.43 -1.37
C ASN A 52 26.53 9.80 -2.49
N LEU A 53 26.10 8.55 -2.29
CA LEU A 53 25.26 7.88 -3.25
C LEU A 53 23.84 8.46 -3.20
N LYS A 54 23.20 8.51 -4.36
CA LYS A 54 21.86 9.06 -4.49
C LYS A 54 20.96 8.10 -5.23
N LEU A 55 19.97 7.55 -4.52
CA LEU A 55 18.90 6.79 -5.15
C LEU A 55 17.79 7.77 -5.55
N ARG A 56 17.36 7.73 -6.81
CA ARG A 56 16.27 8.55 -7.34
C ARG A 56 15.15 7.66 -7.86
N LEU A 57 13.92 7.96 -7.49
CA LEU A 57 12.71 7.54 -8.19
C LEU A 57 12.36 8.63 -9.19
N ASN A 58 12.27 8.26 -10.47
CA ASN A 58 11.96 9.21 -11.53
C ASN A 58 10.50 9.67 -11.43
N ALA A 59 10.27 10.94 -11.74
CA ALA A 59 8.92 11.48 -11.82
C ALA A 59 8.14 10.81 -12.96
N ILE A 60 6.85 10.59 -12.73
CA ILE A 60 5.91 10.12 -13.72
C ILE A 60 4.86 11.22 -13.89
N GLU A 61 4.85 11.86 -15.05
CA GLU A 61 4.00 13.02 -15.32
C GLU A 61 2.53 12.72 -15.03
N GLY A 62 1.89 13.55 -14.19
CA GLY A 62 0.50 13.38 -13.78
C GLY A 62 0.25 12.30 -12.70
N TRP A 63 1.26 11.53 -12.31
CA TRP A 63 1.13 10.42 -11.37
C TRP A 63 1.98 10.54 -10.11
N LEU A 64 3.27 10.87 -10.25
CA LEU A 64 4.21 10.92 -9.13
C LEU A 64 5.31 11.95 -9.36
N ASP A 65 5.63 12.69 -8.31
CA ASP A 65 6.83 13.53 -8.26
C ASP A 65 8.09 12.68 -8.03
N SER A 66 9.24 13.20 -8.45
CA SER A 66 10.52 12.54 -8.20
C SER A 66 10.82 12.48 -6.70
N SER A 67 11.32 11.34 -6.23
CA SER A 67 11.74 11.15 -4.84
C SER A 67 13.21 10.77 -4.78
N GLU A 68 13.95 11.31 -3.82
CA GLU A 68 15.40 11.07 -3.70
C GLU A 68 15.78 10.56 -2.31
N TRP A 69 16.66 9.59 -2.22
CA TRP A 69 17.27 9.11 -0.98
C TRP A 69 18.77 9.39 -1.04
N LEU A 70 19.27 10.07 -0.02
CA LEU A 70 20.70 10.35 0.14
C LEU A 70 21.32 9.26 1.00
N ILE A 71 22.50 8.80 0.61
CA ILE A 71 23.22 7.71 1.24
C ILE A 71 24.66 8.17 1.42
N ASP A 72 25.06 8.39 2.67
CA ASP A 72 26.35 9.02 2.97
C ASP A 72 27.53 8.09 2.62
N GLU A 73 27.45 6.82 3.01
CA GLU A 73 28.52 5.85 2.79
C GLU A 73 28.00 4.41 2.71
N VAL A 74 28.56 3.62 1.78
CA VAL A 74 28.35 2.17 1.67
C VAL A 74 29.68 1.48 1.42
N ILE A 75 29.99 0.45 2.21
CA ILE A 75 31.23 -0.31 2.10
C ILE A 75 31.02 -1.52 1.18
N SER A 76 32.06 -1.91 0.44
CA SER A 76 32.07 -3.16 -0.32
C SER A 76 31.75 -4.37 0.58
N GLY A 77 30.82 -5.23 0.15
CA GLY A 77 30.30 -6.35 0.94
C GLY A 77 29.12 -6.01 1.87
N GLN A 78 28.73 -4.73 1.96
CA GLN A 78 27.62 -4.30 2.81
C GLN A 78 26.27 -4.30 2.07
N SER A 79 25.21 -4.52 2.84
CA SER A 79 23.83 -4.23 2.45
C SER A 79 23.25 -3.09 3.29
N VAL A 80 22.66 -2.10 2.63
CA VAL A 80 22.04 -0.93 3.28
C VAL A 80 20.57 -0.89 2.96
N LYS A 81 19.72 -0.89 4.00
CA LYS A 81 18.28 -0.68 3.88
C LYS A 81 17.97 0.81 3.98
N LEU A 82 17.15 1.31 3.06
CA LEU A 82 16.73 2.71 3.01
C LEU A 82 15.34 2.88 3.64
N PRO A 83 15.04 4.05 4.24
CA PRO A 83 13.71 4.33 4.75
C PRO A 83 12.70 4.39 3.60
N VAL A 84 11.60 3.68 3.78
CA VAL A 84 10.47 3.70 2.83
C VAL A 84 9.78 5.06 2.91
N LYS A 85 9.66 5.74 1.78
CA LYS A 85 8.89 6.99 1.65
C LYS A 85 7.49 6.69 1.15
N GLU A 86 6.50 7.43 1.66
CA GLU A 86 5.13 7.36 1.18
C GLU A 86 5.05 8.01 -0.21
N LEU A 87 4.63 7.23 -1.21
CA LEU A 87 4.37 7.73 -2.56
C LEU A 87 2.93 8.22 -2.64
N LYS A 88 2.72 9.51 -2.92
CA LYS A 88 1.40 10.12 -2.99
C LYS A 88 1.01 10.39 -4.43
N PHE A 89 -0.04 9.73 -4.87
CA PHE A 89 -0.64 9.94 -6.18
C PHE A 89 -1.75 11.00 -6.07
N PRO A 90 -1.93 11.87 -7.08
CA PRO A 90 -2.98 12.86 -7.06
C PRO A 90 -4.36 12.22 -6.92
N PHE A 91 -5.17 12.75 -6.00
CA PHE A 91 -6.51 12.23 -5.72
C PHE A 91 -7.38 12.23 -6.98
N GLU A 92 -7.41 13.34 -7.73
CA GLU A 92 -8.23 13.48 -8.94
C GLU A 92 -7.85 12.45 -10.00
N THR A 93 -6.56 12.17 -10.18
CA THR A 93 -6.07 11.16 -11.13
C THR A 93 -6.55 9.76 -10.73
N LEU A 94 -6.43 9.39 -9.45
CA LEU A 94 -6.88 8.08 -8.96
C LEU A 94 -8.41 7.95 -8.94
N PHE A 95 -9.13 9.02 -8.63
CA PHE A 95 -10.59 9.03 -8.56
C PHE A 95 -11.24 8.99 -9.95
N GLY A 96 -10.67 9.69 -10.92
CA GLY A 96 -11.15 9.73 -12.30
C GLY A 96 -10.81 8.48 -13.13
N LEU A 97 -10.08 7.53 -12.57
CA LEU A 97 -9.61 6.35 -13.28
C LEU A 97 -10.76 5.35 -13.53
N THR A 98 -11.04 5.05 -14.80
CA THR A 98 -12.10 4.11 -15.20
C THR A 98 -11.58 2.72 -15.58
N GLU A 99 -10.31 2.63 -15.98
CA GLU A 99 -9.66 1.39 -16.41
C GLU A 99 -8.31 1.22 -15.71
N GLU A 100 -7.83 -0.01 -15.62
CA GLU A 100 -6.51 -0.31 -15.06
C GLU A 100 -5.40 0.32 -15.91
N VAL A 101 -4.45 0.99 -15.25
CA VAL A 101 -3.27 1.58 -15.89
C VAL A 101 -2.01 0.99 -15.29
N LEU A 102 -1.11 0.52 -16.14
CA LEU A 102 0.18 -0.01 -15.72
C LEU A 102 1.23 1.10 -15.70
N LEU A 103 1.80 1.38 -14.53
CA LEU A 103 2.88 2.34 -14.35
C LEU A 103 4.23 1.65 -14.13
N GLY A 104 5.30 2.21 -14.70
CA GLY A 104 6.67 1.78 -14.45
C GLY A 104 7.36 2.71 -13.47
N LEU A 105 7.62 2.24 -12.25
CA LEU A 105 8.44 2.94 -11.27
C LEU A 105 9.91 2.67 -11.56
N LYS A 106 10.62 3.69 -12.06
CA LYS A 106 12.04 3.60 -12.39
C LYS A 106 12.89 4.18 -11.27
N PHE A 107 13.79 3.36 -10.74
CA PHE A 107 14.76 3.73 -9.73
C PHE A 107 16.16 3.77 -10.35
N GLU A 108 16.91 4.82 -10.05
CA GLU A 108 18.27 5.06 -10.54
C GLU A 108 19.19 5.32 -9.36
N LEU A 109 20.22 4.50 -9.19
CA LEU A 109 21.29 4.73 -8.22
C LEU A 109 22.42 5.48 -8.91
N LEU A 110 22.70 6.68 -8.41
CA LEU A 110 23.69 7.60 -8.92
C LEU A 110 24.85 7.72 -7.92
N ASP A 111 26.06 7.94 -8.42
CA ASP A 111 27.21 8.34 -7.60
C ASP A 111 27.26 9.86 -7.34
N ASP A 112 28.31 10.30 -6.65
CA ASP A 112 28.57 11.71 -6.31
C ASP A 112 28.72 12.60 -7.56
N GLU A 113 29.11 12.03 -8.71
CA GLU A 113 29.25 12.73 -9.99
C GLU A 113 27.96 12.65 -10.84
N ASN A 114 26.86 12.13 -10.27
CA ASN A 114 25.60 11.81 -10.95
C ASN A 114 25.75 10.78 -12.09
N LEU A 115 26.77 9.93 -12.06
CA LEU A 115 26.89 8.80 -12.96
C LEU A 115 25.98 7.65 -12.51
N LEU A 116 25.25 7.06 -13.46
CA LEU A 116 24.38 5.93 -13.20
C LEU A 116 25.18 4.67 -12.88
N LEU A 117 25.04 4.17 -11.66
CA LEU A 117 25.67 2.93 -11.19
C LEU A 117 24.80 1.71 -11.49
N CYS A 118 23.50 1.80 -11.21
CA CYS A 118 22.52 0.78 -11.55
C CYS A 118 21.11 1.36 -11.60
N SER A 119 20.20 0.65 -12.23
CA SER A 119 18.78 1.02 -12.29
C SER A 119 17.89 -0.20 -12.15
N SER A 120 16.71 -0.03 -11.57
CA SER A 120 15.64 -1.03 -11.58
C SER A 120 14.33 -0.40 -12.03
N GLU A 121 13.46 -1.21 -12.64
CA GLU A 121 12.13 -0.78 -13.05
C GLU A 121 11.11 -1.79 -12.53
N HIS A 122 10.08 -1.29 -11.86
CA HIS A 122 9.03 -2.10 -11.24
C HIS A 122 7.67 -1.65 -11.74
N LYS A 123 6.86 -2.60 -12.20
CA LYS A 123 5.53 -2.30 -12.73
C LYS A 123 4.48 -2.38 -11.62
N VAL A 124 3.61 -1.40 -11.57
CA VAL A 124 2.46 -1.34 -10.64
C VAL A 124 1.20 -1.10 -11.43
N SER A 125 0.22 -1.98 -11.27
CA SER A 125 -1.12 -1.82 -11.82
C SER A 125 -1.93 -0.88 -10.93
N ILE A 126 -2.30 0.29 -11.44
CA ILE A 126 -3.22 1.20 -10.77
C ILE A 126 -4.64 0.83 -11.17
N LEU A 127 -5.44 0.45 -10.18
CA LEU A 127 -6.81 0.01 -10.35
C LEU A 127 -7.78 1.18 -10.14
N PRO A 128 -8.92 1.19 -10.87
CA PRO A 128 -10.05 2.06 -10.58
C PRO A 128 -10.49 1.98 -9.11
N ALA A 129 -11.08 3.05 -8.57
CA ALA A 129 -11.46 3.14 -7.15
C ALA A 129 -12.47 2.06 -6.71
N ASN A 130 -13.24 1.51 -7.64
CA ASN A 130 -14.22 0.44 -7.42
C ASN A 130 -13.67 -0.97 -7.66
N PHE A 131 -12.40 -1.11 -8.03
CA PHE A 131 -11.77 -2.40 -8.34
C PHE A 131 -10.89 -2.83 -7.16
N TRP A 132 -11.16 -4.01 -6.63
CA TRP A 132 -10.33 -4.59 -5.59
C TRP A 132 -9.18 -5.39 -6.22
N GLY A 133 -7.98 -5.29 -5.64
CA GLY A 133 -6.81 -6.06 -6.05
C GLY A 133 -6.95 -7.58 -5.88
N GLY A 134 -8.01 -8.05 -5.24
CA GLY A 134 -8.27 -9.47 -5.00
C GLY A 134 -7.48 -10.02 -3.82
N GLU A 135 -7.87 -11.21 -3.39
CA GLU A 135 -7.37 -11.86 -2.16
C GLU A 135 -5.85 -12.06 -2.15
N SER A 136 -5.23 -12.35 -3.29
CA SER A 136 -3.79 -12.64 -3.36
C SER A 136 -2.90 -11.40 -3.30
N ARG A 137 -3.42 -10.23 -3.69
CA ARG A 137 -2.61 -9.00 -3.81
C ARG A 137 -2.89 -8.01 -2.67
N GLN A 138 -4.15 -7.84 -2.28
CA GLN A 138 -4.56 -6.86 -1.27
C GLN A 138 -5.70 -7.39 -0.36
N PRO A 139 -5.50 -8.53 0.33
CA PRO A 139 -6.55 -9.13 1.18
C PRO A 139 -7.05 -8.17 2.26
N ASP A 140 -6.15 -7.36 2.82
CA ASP A 140 -6.44 -6.41 3.90
C ASP A 140 -7.44 -5.31 3.50
N LEU A 141 -7.57 -5.03 2.20
CA LEU A 141 -8.46 -4.00 1.67
C LEU A 141 -9.87 -4.51 1.37
N LEU A 142 -10.15 -5.81 1.51
CA LEU A 142 -11.47 -6.39 1.17
C LEU A 142 -12.62 -5.62 1.82
N ALA A 143 -12.50 -5.30 3.10
CA ALA A 143 -13.55 -4.62 3.85
C ALA A 143 -13.96 -3.26 3.24
N ALA A 144 -13.04 -2.57 2.55
CA ALA A 144 -13.33 -1.30 1.90
C ALA A 144 -14.19 -1.45 0.63
N PHE A 145 -14.29 -2.66 0.07
CA PHE A 145 -15.10 -2.97 -1.11
C PHE A 145 -16.40 -3.72 -0.76
N VAL A 146 -16.60 -4.07 0.51
CA VAL A 146 -17.85 -4.69 0.97
C VAL A 146 -18.88 -3.59 1.24
N LYS A 147 -19.87 -3.47 0.36
CA LYS A 147 -21.07 -2.65 0.60
C LYS A 147 -22.24 -3.56 0.95
N PRO A 148 -22.54 -3.80 2.24
CA PRO A 148 -23.68 -4.62 2.60
C PRO A 148 -24.96 -3.83 2.28
N ASN A 149 -25.78 -4.36 1.37
CA ASN A 149 -27.02 -3.73 0.88
C ASN A 149 -28.28 -4.57 1.15
N ASP A 150 -28.17 -5.56 2.05
CA ASP A 150 -29.27 -6.46 2.39
C ASP A 150 -30.22 -5.83 3.42
N LEU A 151 -31.48 -6.29 3.45
CA LEU A 151 -32.53 -5.87 4.38
C LEU A 151 -32.11 -6.00 5.85
N TYR A 152 -31.23 -6.96 6.14
CA TYR A 152 -30.71 -7.14 7.49
C TYR A 152 -29.87 -5.95 7.96
N VAL A 153 -29.19 -5.23 7.06
CA VAL A 153 -28.45 -4.01 7.38
C VAL A 153 -29.40 -2.93 7.87
N GLU A 154 -30.54 -2.74 7.19
CA GLU A 154 -31.57 -1.78 7.62
C GLU A 154 -32.14 -2.14 9.00
N SER A 155 -32.33 -3.44 9.27
CA SER A 155 -32.73 -3.94 10.59
C SER A 155 -31.72 -3.59 11.68
N LEU A 156 -30.42 -3.77 11.41
CA LEU A 156 -29.35 -3.38 12.34
C LEU A 156 -29.33 -1.87 12.56
N VAL A 157 -29.41 -1.05 11.50
CA VAL A 157 -29.46 0.42 11.60
C VAL A 157 -30.67 0.87 12.44
N ARG A 158 -31.83 0.24 12.27
CA ARG A 158 -33.02 0.51 13.08
C ARG A 158 -32.78 0.19 14.56
N LYS A 159 -32.16 -0.96 14.86
CA LYS A 159 -31.82 -1.34 16.25
C LYS A 159 -30.83 -0.35 16.87
N VAL A 160 -29.85 0.14 16.10
CA VAL A 160 -28.91 1.18 16.53
C VAL A 160 -29.64 2.47 16.87
N ALA A 161 -30.55 2.93 16.02
CA ALA A 161 -31.34 4.14 16.26
C ALA A 161 -32.16 4.04 17.57
N LEU A 162 -32.77 2.87 17.83
CA LEU A 162 -33.52 2.61 19.06
C LEU A 162 -32.62 2.58 20.29
N LEU A 163 -31.42 1.99 20.18
CA LEU A 163 -30.46 1.94 21.28
C LEU A 163 -29.98 3.34 21.66
N LEU A 164 -29.64 4.18 20.68
CA LEU A 164 -29.26 5.58 20.89
C LEU A 164 -30.39 6.37 21.56
N GLU A 165 -31.63 6.18 21.10
CA GLU A 165 -32.82 6.83 21.67
C GLU A 165 -33.03 6.44 23.13
N SER A 166 -32.98 5.14 23.44
CA SER A 166 -33.11 4.63 24.81
C SER A 166 -31.98 5.07 25.75
N SER A 167 -30.82 5.40 25.18
CA SER A 167 -29.63 5.89 25.89
C SER A 167 -29.59 7.43 26.02
N GLY A 168 -30.65 8.13 25.59
CA GLY A 168 -30.76 9.59 25.66
C GLY A 168 -29.91 10.35 24.64
N GLN A 169 -29.35 9.68 23.64
CA GLN A 169 -28.49 10.26 22.60
C GLN A 169 -29.27 10.67 21.34
N GLY A 170 -30.60 10.63 21.40
CA GLY A 170 -31.50 10.85 20.27
C GLY A 170 -31.54 9.67 19.30
N ARG A 171 -32.30 9.82 18.21
CA ARG A 171 -32.57 8.72 17.25
C ARG A 171 -31.78 8.85 15.93
N SER A 172 -31.03 9.92 15.76
CA SER A 172 -30.30 10.21 14.51
C SER A 172 -29.10 9.27 14.35
N VAL A 173 -29.02 8.59 13.21
CA VAL A 173 -27.87 7.77 12.80
C VAL A 173 -27.11 8.53 11.70
N ASP A 174 -26.71 9.77 12.01
CA ASP A 174 -26.09 10.71 11.09
C ASP A 174 -24.54 10.62 11.10
N GLY A 175 -23.94 10.03 12.13
CA GLY A 175 -22.51 9.69 12.17
C GLY A 175 -21.63 10.87 11.77
N TYR A 176 -20.82 10.69 10.71
CA TYR A 176 -19.93 11.74 10.18
C TYR A 176 -20.68 12.94 9.58
N GLN A 177 -21.92 12.79 9.11
CA GLN A 177 -22.73 13.89 8.58
C GLN A 177 -23.13 14.91 9.65
N SER A 178 -23.07 14.51 10.93
CA SER A 178 -23.32 15.43 12.05
C SER A 178 -22.27 16.53 12.20
N ASN A 179 -21.10 16.37 11.56
CA ASN A 179 -19.95 17.25 11.69
C ASN A 179 -19.47 17.44 13.14
N THR A 180 -19.68 16.44 13.99
CA THR A 180 -19.19 16.40 15.37
C THR A 180 -18.23 15.23 15.56
N ARG A 181 -17.31 15.36 16.52
CA ARG A 181 -16.36 14.29 16.86
C ARG A 181 -17.02 13.13 17.60
N GLU A 182 -18.07 13.41 18.36
CA GLU A 182 -18.67 12.48 19.32
C GLU A 182 -19.68 11.52 18.66
N LYS A 183 -20.53 12.00 17.75
CA LYS A 183 -21.59 11.17 17.17
C LYS A 183 -21.08 9.95 16.38
N PRO A 184 -20.01 10.02 15.56
CA PRO A 184 -19.47 8.83 14.92
C PRO A 184 -19.05 7.76 15.93
N TYR A 185 -18.45 8.17 17.05
CA TYR A 185 -18.03 7.24 18.10
C TYR A 185 -19.23 6.59 18.80
N LEU A 186 -20.25 7.38 19.17
CA LEU A 186 -21.48 6.88 19.78
C LEU A 186 -22.23 5.92 18.84
N MET A 187 -22.33 6.27 17.56
CA MET A 187 -22.94 5.41 16.55
C MET A 187 -22.19 4.08 16.42
N LEU A 188 -20.86 4.10 16.39
CA LEU A 188 -20.05 2.89 16.28
C LEU A 188 -20.17 2.01 17.53
N ALA A 189 -20.18 2.62 18.72
CA ALA A 189 -20.37 1.92 19.98
C ALA A 189 -21.77 1.26 20.06
N ALA A 190 -22.81 1.97 19.64
CA ALA A 190 -24.17 1.43 19.55
C ALA A 190 -24.25 0.28 18.53
N LEU A 191 -23.64 0.43 17.35
CA LEU A 191 -23.57 -0.62 16.34
C LEU A 191 -22.88 -1.89 16.86
N TRP A 192 -21.75 -1.73 17.55
CA TRP A 192 -21.04 -2.86 18.16
C TRP A 192 -21.93 -3.61 19.15
N ASN A 193 -22.63 -2.90 20.03
CA ASN A 193 -23.53 -3.51 21.02
C ASN A 193 -24.71 -4.24 20.35
N VAL A 194 -25.29 -3.66 19.29
CA VAL A 194 -26.35 -4.30 18.52
C VAL A 194 -25.84 -5.60 17.88
N ILE A 195 -24.69 -5.57 17.19
CA ILE A 195 -24.09 -6.76 16.57
C ILE A 195 -23.81 -7.84 17.61
N PHE A 196 -23.28 -7.46 18.78
CA PHE A 196 -23.02 -8.39 19.88
C PHE A 196 -24.31 -9.07 20.39
N GLN A 197 -25.42 -8.33 20.46
CA GLN A 197 -26.72 -8.86 20.88
C GLN A 197 -27.38 -9.80 19.88
N GLU A 198 -27.01 -9.74 18.59
CA GLU A 198 -27.52 -10.68 17.58
C GLU A 198 -27.07 -12.13 17.83
N LYS A 199 -26.08 -12.36 18.71
CA LYS A 199 -25.56 -13.69 19.05
C LYS A 199 -25.22 -14.50 17.81
N LEU A 200 -24.52 -13.87 16.87
CA LEU A 200 -24.13 -14.47 15.60
C LEU A 200 -23.36 -15.78 15.87
N ALA A 201 -23.95 -16.90 15.43
CA ALA A 201 -23.32 -18.21 15.51
C ALA A 201 -22.57 -18.49 14.22
N TYR A 202 -21.35 -19.03 14.33
CA TYR A 202 -20.61 -19.48 13.16
C TYR A 202 -21.30 -20.69 12.55
N VAL A 203 -21.64 -20.61 11.27
CA VAL A 203 -22.17 -21.74 10.51
C VAL A 203 -21.02 -22.36 9.72
N SER A 204 -20.91 -23.69 9.77
CA SER A 204 -19.93 -24.40 8.95
C SER A 204 -20.13 -24.04 7.48
N PRO A 205 -19.07 -23.64 6.75
CA PRO A 205 -19.20 -23.31 5.35
C PRO A 205 -19.80 -24.50 4.58
N PRO A 206 -20.71 -24.27 3.60
CA PRO A 206 -21.24 -25.33 2.77
C PRO A 206 -20.11 -26.05 2.01
N GLN A 207 -20.32 -27.29 1.59
CA GLN A 207 -19.28 -28.07 0.89
C GLN A 207 -18.75 -27.39 -0.39
N CYS A 208 -19.55 -26.51 -1.02
CA CYS A 208 -19.17 -25.73 -2.20
C CYS A 208 -18.62 -24.33 -1.88
N PHE A 209 -18.25 -24.03 -0.62
CA PHE A 209 -17.68 -22.74 -0.28
C PHE A 209 -16.35 -22.52 -1.02
N ALA A 210 -16.23 -21.39 -1.69
CA ALA A 210 -15.04 -21.05 -2.46
C ALA A 210 -13.83 -20.96 -1.52
N LYS A 211 -12.72 -21.62 -1.89
CA LYS A 211 -11.47 -21.58 -1.12
C LYS A 211 -10.65 -20.32 -1.39
N THR A 212 -10.97 -19.62 -2.48
CA THR A 212 -10.32 -18.40 -2.92
C THR A 212 -11.38 -17.45 -3.47
N GLY A 213 -11.36 -16.19 -3.04
CA GLY A 213 -12.19 -15.12 -3.58
C GLY A 213 -11.69 -14.62 -4.94
N GLN A 214 -12.45 -13.71 -5.55
CA GLN A 214 -11.94 -12.87 -6.65
C GLN A 214 -10.92 -11.85 -6.14
#